data_AF-A0A4P5ZEZ4-F1
#
_entry.id   AF-A0A4P5ZEZ4-F1
#
_cell.length_a   1.000
_cell.length_b   1.000
_cell.length_c   1.000
_cell.angle_alpha   90.00
_cell.angle_beta   90.00
_cell.angle_gamma   90.00
#
_symmetry.space_group_name_H-M   'P 1'
#
loop_
_entity.id
_entity.type
_entity.pdbx_description
1 polymer ?
#
loop_
_entity_poly.entity_id
_entity_poly.type
_entity_poly.pdbx_seq_one_letter_code
_entity_poly.pdbx_strand_id
1 'polypeptide(L)'
;MILDLVFPRPSFAHMSNSPRKTKPEPRKKAVMLGVGLDSDGHKRVTTGENFALVGGSKDTHEQMTEKVIKINEQLHAKGKRLEEVSSEEFDDIAHKVGLRRPQPDQN
;
A
#
# COMPACT_ATOMS: atom_id res chain seq x y z
N MET A 1 36.18 -74.09 1.93
CA MET A 1 35.80 -73.23 3.08
C MET A 1 36.67 -72.00 2.96
N ILE A 2 36.23 -70.79 2.63
CA ILE A 2 34.96 -70.08 2.81
C ILE A 2 34.86 -69.05 1.67
N LEU A 3 33.62 -68.74 1.29
CA LEU A 3 33.20 -67.92 0.16
C LEU A 3 33.33 -66.42 0.53
N ASP A 4 34.27 -65.69 -0.08
CA ASP A 4 34.33 -64.22 0.03
C ASP A 4 33.30 -63.58 -0.91
N LEU A 5 32.09 -63.41 -0.38
CA LEU A 5 30.97 -62.76 -1.04
C LEU A 5 31.15 -61.24 -0.98
N VAL A 6 31.74 -60.65 -2.01
CA VAL A 6 31.74 -59.19 -2.24
C VAL A 6 30.31 -58.74 -2.58
N PHE A 7 29.67 -58.05 -1.65
CA PHE A 7 28.41 -57.33 -1.89
C PHE A 7 28.69 -55.82 -1.96
N PRO A 8 28.39 -55.12 -3.08
CA PRO A 8 28.51 -53.67 -3.15
C PRO A 8 27.41 -53.01 -2.30
N ARG A 9 27.78 -52.00 -1.49
CA ARG A 9 26.84 -51.21 -0.69
C ARG A 9 25.95 -50.35 -1.61
N PRO A 10 24.63 -50.31 -1.43
CA PRO A 10 23.78 -49.40 -2.17
C PRO A 10 23.95 -47.95 -1.65
N SER A 11 24.35 -47.04 -2.53
CA SER A 11 24.32 -45.60 -2.27
C SER A 11 22.89 -45.10 -2.43
N PHE A 12 22.15 -44.98 -1.33
CA PHE A 12 20.88 -44.25 -1.29
C PHE A 12 21.16 -42.80 -0.88
N ALA A 13 21.52 -41.96 -1.84
CA ALA A 13 21.41 -40.52 -1.70
C ALA A 13 20.08 -40.08 -2.34
N HIS A 14 19.00 -40.14 -1.55
CA HIS A 14 17.73 -39.53 -1.93
C HIS A 14 17.85 -38.02 -1.69
N MET A 15 18.17 -37.28 -2.76
CA MET A 15 18.25 -35.83 -2.70
C MET A 15 16.83 -35.26 -2.66
N SER A 16 16.32 -35.00 -1.46
CA SER A 16 15.04 -34.32 -1.23
C SER A 16 15.14 -32.87 -1.70
N ASN A 17 14.75 -32.61 -2.94
CA ASN A 17 14.57 -31.26 -3.44
C ASN A 17 13.14 -30.81 -3.09
N SER A 18 12.93 -30.47 -1.81
CA SER A 18 11.69 -29.81 -1.40
C SER A 18 11.69 -28.38 -1.96
N PRO A 19 10.72 -27.98 -2.83
CA PRO A 19 10.62 -26.60 -3.28
C PRO A 19 10.34 -25.73 -2.06
N ARG A 20 11.28 -24.85 -1.74
CA ARG A 20 11.19 -23.89 -0.65
C ARG A 20 10.00 -22.97 -0.97
N LYS A 21 8.84 -23.19 -0.35
CA LYS A 21 7.67 -22.31 -0.50
C LYS A 21 8.08 -20.89 -0.13
N THR A 22 8.24 -20.03 -1.13
CA THR A 22 8.38 -18.60 -0.92
C THR A 22 7.10 -18.12 -0.24
N LYS A 23 7.24 -17.52 0.94
CA LYS A 23 6.11 -16.94 1.66
C LYS A 23 5.54 -15.84 0.76
N PRO A 24 4.21 -15.78 0.52
CA PRO A 24 3.64 -14.65 -0.19
C PRO A 24 3.90 -13.40 0.64
N GLU A 25 4.57 -12.41 0.03
CA GLU A 25 4.79 -11.11 0.65
C GLU A 25 3.43 -10.50 1.05
N PRO A 26 3.30 -9.96 2.27
CA PRO A 26 2.06 -9.35 2.70
C PRO A 26 1.71 -8.20 1.76
N ARG A 27 0.52 -8.26 1.15
CA ARG A 27 0.01 -7.18 0.30
C ARG A 27 -0.04 -5.91 1.14
N LYS A 28 0.77 -4.91 0.77
CA LYS A 28 0.79 -3.60 1.43
C LYS A 28 -0.59 -2.98 1.25
N LYS A 29 -1.21 -2.53 2.34
CA LYS A 29 -2.45 -1.73 2.28
C LYS A 29 -2.06 -0.27 2.45
N ALA A 30 -2.48 0.58 1.53
CA ALA A 30 -2.29 2.03 1.62
C ALA A 30 -3.65 2.71 1.79
N VAL A 31 -3.73 3.69 2.68
CA VAL A 31 -4.93 4.50 2.92
C VAL A 31 -4.53 5.96 3.02
N MET A 32 -5.22 6.83 2.28
CA MET A 32 -5.06 8.27 2.37
C MET A 32 -5.96 8.85 3.46
N LEU A 33 -5.37 9.52 4.45
CA LEU A 33 -6.11 10.16 5.53
C LEU A 33 -6.13 11.68 5.31
N GLY A 34 -7.33 12.26 5.29
CA GLY A 34 -7.52 13.71 5.31
C GLY A 34 -8.16 14.13 6.64
N VAL A 35 -7.55 15.11 7.30
CA VAL A 35 -8.04 15.65 8.58
C VAL A 35 -8.33 17.13 8.40
N GLY A 36 -9.59 17.52 8.54
CA GLY A 36 -9.99 18.92 8.57
C GLY A 36 -9.72 19.48 9.96
N LEU A 37 -8.79 20.44 10.05
CA LEU A 37 -8.43 21.10 11.31
C LEU A 37 -9.36 22.28 11.63
N ASP A 38 -10.15 22.74 10.67
CA ASP A 38 -11.22 23.69 10.94
C ASP A 38 -12.48 22.92 11.40
N SER A 39 -13.07 23.36 12.50
CA SER A 39 -14.28 22.75 13.03
C SER A 39 -15.33 23.83 13.20
N ASP A 40 -16.48 23.64 12.54
CA ASP A 40 -17.67 24.48 12.69
C ASP A 40 -18.61 23.94 13.80
N GLY A 41 -18.13 22.98 14.61
CA GLY A 41 -18.92 22.28 15.62
C GLY A 41 -19.65 21.04 15.10
N HIS A 42 -19.55 20.72 13.81
CA HIS A 42 -20.13 19.51 13.24
C HIS A 42 -19.08 18.43 12.98
N LYS A 43 -19.36 17.20 13.40
CA LYS A 43 -18.53 16.04 13.10
C LYS A 43 -18.89 15.50 11.70
N ARG A 44 -17.99 15.67 10.74
CA ARG A 44 -18.10 15.08 9.40
C ARG A 44 -17.10 13.95 9.23
N VAL A 45 -17.53 12.83 8.68
CA VAL A 45 -16.68 11.67 8.41
C VAL A 45 -17.09 11.08 7.07
N THR A 46 -16.13 10.94 6.16
CA THR A 46 -16.33 10.36 4.83
C THR A 46 -15.25 9.32 4.60
N THR A 47 -15.62 8.05 4.44
CA THR A 47 -14.67 6.95 4.20
C THR A 47 -14.90 6.32 2.84
N GLY A 48 -13.82 5.89 2.20
CA GLY A 48 -13.83 5.16 0.94
C GLY A 48 -12.88 3.96 0.97
N GLU A 49 -12.69 3.31 -0.19
CA GLU A 49 -11.89 2.08 -0.28
C GLU A 49 -10.42 2.30 0.11
N ASN A 50 -9.83 3.43 -0.32
CA ASN A 50 -8.43 3.78 -0.09
C ASN A 50 -8.27 5.14 0.61
N PHE A 51 -9.32 5.65 1.25
CA PHE A 51 -9.24 6.95 1.94
C PHE A 51 -10.20 7.08 3.13
N ALA A 52 -9.85 7.98 4.04
CA ALA A 52 -10.73 8.43 5.10
C ALA A 52 -10.56 9.94 5.31
N LEU A 53 -11.67 10.66 5.38
CA LEU A 53 -11.74 12.09 5.65
C LEU A 53 -12.48 12.30 6.98
N VAL A 54 -11.87 13.03 7.89
CA VAL A 54 -12.41 13.27 9.23
C VAL A 54 -12.33 14.74 9.56
N GLY A 55 -13.45 15.31 10.02
CA GLY A 55 -13.54 16.71 10.40
C GLY A 55 -13.60 17.65 9.21
N GLY A 56 -13.39 18.93 9.49
CA GLY A 56 -13.55 20.03 8.55
C GLY A 56 -14.88 20.77 8.73
N SER A 57 -14.86 22.08 8.52
CA SER A 57 -16.08 22.84 8.22
C SER A 57 -16.71 22.30 6.93
N LYS A 58 -17.98 22.66 6.65
CA LYS A 58 -18.66 22.18 5.42
C LYS A 58 -17.81 22.41 4.16
N ASP A 59 -17.30 23.63 3.99
CA ASP A 59 -16.53 24.03 2.82
C ASP A 59 -15.21 23.25 2.72
N THR A 60 -14.44 23.18 3.82
CA THR A 60 -13.19 22.41 3.85
C THR A 60 -13.40 20.92 3.65
N HIS A 61 -14.47 20.35 4.21
CA HIS A 61 -14.80 18.95 4.02
C HIS A 61 -15.16 18.63 2.56
N GLU A 62 -15.93 19.50 1.91
CA GLU A 62 -16.27 19.39 0.49
C GLU A 62 -15.01 19.49 -0.39
N GLN A 63 -14.13 20.47 -0.12
CA GLN A 63 -12.86 20.60 -0.83
C GLN A 63 -11.94 19.38 -0.66
N MET A 64 -11.86 18.82 0.56
CA MET A 64 -11.10 17.59 0.80
C MET A 64 -11.68 16.42 0.00
N THR A 65 -13.00 16.28 0.00
CA THR A 65 -13.70 15.21 -0.72
C THR A 65 -13.44 15.30 -2.22
N GLU A 66 -13.53 16.49 -2.80
CA GLU A 66 -13.25 16.73 -4.22
C GLU A 66 -11.81 16.35 -4.58
N LYS A 67 -10.82 16.74 -3.76
CA LYS A 67 -9.41 16.40 -4.00
C LYS A 67 -9.17 14.90 -3.95
N VAL A 68 -9.78 14.20 -3.00
CA VAL A 68 -9.64 12.74 -2.86
C VAL A 68 -10.25 12.01 -4.06
N ILE A 69 -11.40 12.47 -4.55
CA ILE A 69 -12.01 11.91 -5.76
C ILE A 69 -11.07 12.08 -6.95
N LYS A 70 -10.53 13.29 -7.18
CA LYS A 70 -9.58 13.57 -8.27
C LYS A 70 -8.32 12.70 -8.20
N ILE A 71 -7.79 12.44 -7.00
CA ILE A 71 -6.65 11.53 -6.82
C ILE A 71 -7.02 10.12 -7.26
N ASN A 72 -8.17 9.60 -6.80
CA ASN A 72 -8.63 8.27 -7.21
C ASN A 72 -8.88 8.18 -8.72
N GLU A 73 -9.43 9.22 -9.35
CA GLU A 73 -9.60 9.27 -10.80
C GLU A 73 -8.26 9.20 -11.55
N GLN A 74 -7.24 9.93 -11.09
CA GLN A 74 -5.90 9.86 -11.69
C GLN A 74 -5.24 8.50 -11.50
N LEU A 75 -5.43 7.87 -10.34
CA LEU A 75 -4.96 6.52 -10.06
C LEU A 75 -5.65 5.49 -10.97
N HIS A 76 -6.97 5.58 -11.09
CA HIS A 76 -7.77 4.72 -11.94
C HIS A 76 -7.43 4.91 -13.43
N ALA A 77 -7.21 6.15 -13.89
CA ALA A 77 -6.77 6.45 -15.25
C ALA A 77 -5.39 5.85 -15.57
N LYS A 78 -4.53 5.69 -14.56
CA LYS A 78 -3.24 4.99 -14.67
C LYS A 78 -3.35 3.47 -14.50
N GLY A 79 -4.53 2.95 -14.17
CA GLY A 79 -4.76 1.53 -13.88
C GLY A 79 -4.05 1.03 -12.62
N LYS A 80 -3.70 1.92 -11.69
CA LYS A 80 -3.00 1.59 -10.44
C LYS A 80 -3.91 1.79 -9.22
N ARG A 81 -3.70 0.99 -8.19
CA ARG A 81 -4.28 1.21 -6.85
C ARG A 81 -3.34 2.07 -5.99
N LEU A 82 -3.87 2.72 -4.95
CA LEU A 82 -3.07 3.52 -4.02
C LEU A 82 -1.92 2.72 -3.39
N GLU A 83 -2.13 1.42 -3.16
CA GLU A 83 -1.13 0.48 -2.64
C GLU A 83 0.03 0.16 -3.61
N GLU A 84 -0.14 0.43 -4.90
CA GLU A 84 0.82 0.16 -5.96
C GLU A 84 1.64 1.41 -6.35
N VAL A 85 1.28 2.56 -5.80
CA VAL A 85 1.86 3.87 -6.13
C VAL A 85 2.95 4.20 -5.11
N SER A 86 4.10 4.67 -5.60
CA SER A 86 5.17 5.13 -4.70
C SER A 86 4.80 6.49 -4.08
N SER A 87 5.43 6.85 -2.95
CA SER A 87 5.20 8.16 -2.34
C SER A 87 5.51 9.32 -3.28
N GLU A 88 6.50 9.17 -4.17
CA GLU A 88 6.87 10.18 -5.19
C GLU A 88 5.78 10.32 -6.25
N GLU A 89 5.28 9.20 -6.79
CA GLU A 89 4.18 9.22 -7.76
C GLU A 89 2.89 9.79 -7.14
N PHE A 90 2.65 9.46 -5.87
CA PHE A 90 1.53 10.03 -5.11
C PHE A 90 1.71 11.53 -4.92
N ASP A 91 2.92 12.00 -4.61
CA ASP A 91 3.22 13.43 -4.49
C ASP A 91 3.00 14.17 -5.80
N ASP A 92 3.39 13.60 -6.94
CA ASP A 92 3.15 14.21 -8.24
C ASP A 92 1.64 14.34 -8.53
N ILE A 93 0.86 13.30 -8.19
CA ILE A 93 -0.60 13.32 -8.31
C ILE A 93 -1.20 14.34 -7.34
N ALA A 94 -0.72 14.39 -6.10
CA ALA A 94 -1.15 15.34 -5.08
C ALA A 94 -0.89 16.79 -5.52
N HIS A 95 0.30 17.08 -6.06
CA HIS A 95 0.63 18.39 -6.61
C HIS A 95 -0.28 18.78 -7.77
N LYS A 96 -0.61 17.82 -8.66
CA LYS A 96 -1.54 18.06 -9.78
C LYS A 96 -2.95 18.42 -9.31
N VAL A 97 -3.42 17.86 -8.19
CA VAL A 97 -4.72 18.21 -7.60
C VAL A 97 -4.65 19.42 -6.66
N GLY A 98 -3.50 20.09 -6.58
CA GLY A 98 -3.32 21.30 -5.77
C GLY A 98 -3.14 21.04 -4.27
N LEU A 99 -2.77 19.82 -3.87
CA LEU A 99 -2.26 19.57 -2.53
C LEU A 99 -0.80 20.02 -2.49
N ARG A 100 -0.51 21.05 -1.68
CA ARG A 100 0.85 21.43 -1.37
C ARG A 100 1.24 20.80 -0.04
N ARG A 101 2.38 20.12 0.00
CA ARG A 101 3.02 19.82 1.28
C ARG A 101 3.41 21.17 1.92
N PRO A 102 2.97 21.45 3.15
CA PRO A 102 3.60 22.54 3.89
C PRO A 102 5.08 22.20 3.99
N GLN A 103 5.95 23.09 3.48
CA GLN A 103 7.36 22.99 3.81
C GLN A 103 7.46 23.10 5.33
N PRO A 104 8.19 22.20 6.01
CA PRO A 104 8.50 22.44 7.41
C PRO A 104 9.40 23.68 7.42
N ASP A 105 8.82 24.85 7.66
CA ASP A 105 9.61 26.00 8.07
C ASP A 105 10.39 25.58 9.31
N GLN A 106 11.70 25.79 9.26
CA GLN A 106 12.60 25.64 10.38
C GLN A 106 12.07 26.48 11.54
N ASN A 107 11.59 25.84 12.60
CA ASN A 107 11.31 26.48 13.87
C ASN A 107 12.04 25.75 14.99
#